data_AF-A0A2L2YSX6-F1
#
_entry.id   AF-A0A2L2YSX6-F1
#
_cell.length_a   1.000
_cell.length_b   1.000
_cell.length_c   1.000
_cell.angle_alpha   90.00
_cell.angle_beta   90.00
_cell.angle_gamma   90.00
#
_symmetry.space_group_name_H-M   'P 1'
#
loop_
_entity.id
_entity.type
_entity.pdbx_description
1 polymer ?
#
loop_
_entity_poly.entity_id
_entity_poly.type
_entity_poly.pdbx_seq_one_letter_code
_entity_poly.pdbx_strand_id
1 'polypeptide(L)' 'AWCLKLVSLHVPNLVVVGEDVQLQCAYDLEGDPLYSIKWYRDDVEFYRYVPRDKPPGQFF' A
#
# COMPACT_ATOMS: atom_id res chain seq x y z
N ALA A 1 15.79 -16.97 -7.78
CA ALA A 1 14.70 -16.95 -6.78
C ALA A 1 13.89 -15.70 -7.04
N TRP A 2 12.58 -15.82 -7.16
CA TRP A 2 11.68 -14.67 -7.31
C TRP A 2 11.28 -14.19 -5.92
N CYS A 3 11.40 -12.89 -5.64
CA CYS A 3 10.99 -12.29 -4.38
C CYS A 3 10.35 -10.92 -4.60
N LEU A 4 9.39 -10.59 -3.73
CA LEU A 4 8.84 -9.24 -3.69
C LEU A 4 9.96 -8.24 -3.39
N LYS A 5 10.10 -7.24 -4.26
CA LYS A 5 11.04 -6.13 -4.09
C LYS A 5 10.27 -4.84 -3.92
N LEU A 6 10.62 -4.10 -2.87
CA LEU A 6 10.22 -2.71 -2.74
C LEU A 6 11.15 -1.85 -3.60
N VAL A 7 10.62 -1.25 -4.67
CA VAL A 7 11.38 -0.40 -5.59
C VAL A 7 11.47 1.03 -5.03
N SER A 8 10.34 1.58 -4.60
CA SER A 8 10.30 2.90 -3.96
C SER A 8 9.05 3.11 -3.12
N LEU A 9 9.19 3.84 -2.03
CA LEU A 9 8.09 4.29 -1.18
C LEU A 9 8.13 5.81 -1.09
N HIS A 10 7.06 6.47 -1.53
CA HIS A 10 6.94 7.93 -1.44
C HIS A 10 5.75 8.28 -0.54
N VAL A 11 6.07 8.88 0.60
CA VAL A 11 5.13 9.37 1.60
C VAL A 11 5.51 10.81 1.93
N PRO A 12 4.58 11.78 1.80
CA PRO A 12 4.86 13.15 2.19
C PRO A 12 5.19 13.28 3.68
N ASN A 13 6.24 14.05 4.00
CA ASN A 13 6.66 14.28 5.40
C ASN A 13 5.69 15.17 6.18
N LEU A 14 4.96 16.05 5.47
CA LEU A 14 4.00 16.99 6.04
C LEU A 14 2.83 17.14 5.07
N VAL A 15 1.63 17.20 5.61
CA VAL A 15 0.39 17.46 4.87
C VAL A 15 -0.46 18.48 5.61
N VAL A 16 -1.21 19.30 4.89
CA VAL A 16 -2.17 20.24 5.47
C VAL A 16 -3.47 19.50 5.76
N VAL A 17 -4.08 19.77 6.91
CA VAL A 17 -5.35 19.16 7.31
C VAL A 17 -6.44 19.50 6.29
N GLY A 18 -7.12 18.47 5.79
CA GLY A 18 -8.20 18.61 4.80
C GLY A 18 -7.72 18.55 3.34
N GLU A 19 -6.42 18.50 3.08
CA GLU A 19 -5.90 18.23 1.74
C GLU A 19 -5.80 16.73 1.45
N ASP A 20 -5.98 16.39 0.18
CA ASP A 20 -5.76 15.03 -0.30
C ASP A 20 -4.26 14.71 -0.32
N VAL A 21 -3.92 13.50 0.14
CA VAL A 21 -2.55 12.98 0.14
C VAL A 21 -2.43 11.77 -0.77
N GLN A 22 -1.34 11.70 -1.52
CA GLN A 22 -1.01 10.52 -2.30
C GLN A 22 0.13 9.73 -1.65
N LEU A 23 -0.17 8.48 -1.27
CA LEU A 23 0.81 7.52 -0.79
C LEU A 23 1.17 6.57 -1.94
N GLN A 24 2.42 6.53 -2.35
CA GLN A 24 2.86 5.74 -3.50
C GLN A 24 3.84 4.66 -3.06
N CYS A 25 3.58 3.43 -3.50
CA CYS A 25 4.45 2.27 -3.29
C CYS A 25 4.66 1.58 -4.64
N ALA A 26 5.89 1.63 -5.15
CA ALA A 26 6.30 0.88 -6.33
C ALA A 26 6.99 -0.41 -5.87
N TYR A 27 6.52 -1.53 -6.38
CA TYR A 27 7.03 -2.86 -6.05
C TYR A 27 7.15 -3.72 -7.31
N ASP A 28 8.08 -4.67 -7.28
CA ASP A 28 8.25 -5.69 -8.30
C ASP A 28 7.93 -7.06 -7.68
N LEU A 29 7.00 -7.78 -8.30
CA LEU A 29 6.58 -9.11 -7.85
C LEU A 29 7.44 -10.22 -8.46
N GLU A 30 8.34 -9.90 -9.39
CA GLU A 30 9.20 -10.84 -10.10
C GLU A 30 8.45 -12.03 -10.73
N GLY A 31 7.19 -11.81 -11.15
CA GLY A 31 6.34 -12.82 -11.78
C GLY A 31 5.30 -13.47 -10.86
N ASP A 32 5.37 -13.24 -9.55
CA ASP A 32 4.37 -13.75 -8.60
C ASP A 32 3.09 -12.89 -8.56
N PRO A 33 1.94 -13.47 -8.18
CA PRO A 33 0.72 -12.69 -7.98
C PRO A 33 0.78 -11.87 -6.70
N LEU A 34 0.19 -10.67 -6.73
CA LEU A 34 0.03 -9.84 -5.53
C LEU A 34 -0.88 -10.55 -4.51
N TYR A 35 -0.38 -10.72 -3.29
CA TYR A 35 -1.17 -11.24 -2.18
C TYR A 35 -2.01 -10.13 -1.52
N SER A 36 -1.36 -9.06 -1.04
CA SER A 36 -2.04 -7.89 -0.46
C SER A 36 -1.12 -6.67 -0.42
N ILE A 37 -1.70 -5.47 -0.37
CA ILE A 37 -1.06 -4.21 0.01
C ILE A 37 -1.73 -3.75 1.30
N LYS A 38 -0.94 -3.31 2.28
CA LYS A 38 -1.45 -2.76 3.54
C LYS A 38 -0.70 -1.50 3.89
N TRP A 39 -1.44 -0.48 4.33
CA TRP A 39 -0.86 0.73 4.87
C TRP A 39 -1.13 0.81 6.37
N TYR A 40 -0.06 1.11 7.09
CA TYR A 40 -0.05 1.29 8.53
C TYR A 40 0.40 2.72 8.87
N ARG A 41 -0.21 3.29 9.89
CA ARG A 41 0.26 4.49 10.57
C ARG A 41 0.28 4.18 12.06
N ASP A 42 1.43 4.33 12.70
CA ASP A 42 1.61 4.12 14.14
C ASP A 42 1.04 2.75 14.60
N ASP A 43 1.41 1.69 13.87
CA ASP A 43 0.95 0.30 14.06
C ASP A 43 -0.55 0.05 13.81
N VAL A 44 -1.31 1.07 13.40
CA VAL A 44 -2.72 0.95 13.03
C VAL A 44 -2.84 0.78 11.51
N GLU A 45 -3.39 -0.35 11.09
CA GLU A 45 -3.77 -0.56 9.69
C GLU A 45 -4.94 0.35 9.36
N PHE A 46 -4.80 1.23 8.36
CA PHE A 46 -5.87 2.14 7.94
C PHE A 46 -6.36 1.87 6.51
N TYR A 47 -5.59 1.10 5.73
CA TYR A 47 -6.00 0.67 4.39
C TYR A 47 -5.43 -0.70 4.04
N ARG A 48 -6.24 -1.51 3.36
CA ARG A 48 -5.85 -2.79 2.77
C ARG A 48 -6.41 -2.94 1.36
N TYR A 49 -5.59 -3.50 0.48
CA TYR A 49 -5.99 -3.99 -0.83
C TYR A 49 -5.63 -5.48 -0.98
N VAL A 50 -6.64 -6.31 -1.24
CA VAL A 50 -6.51 -7.75 -1.53
C VAL A 50 -7.24 -8.01 -2.85
N PRO A 51 -6.54 -8.34 -3.95
CA PRO A 51 -7.15 -8.50 -5.27
C PRO A 51 -8.31 -9.52 -5.33
N ARG A 52 -8.30 -10.51 -4.43
CA ARG A 52 -9.27 -11.60 -4.40
C ARG A 52 -10.52 -11.27 -3.58
N ASP A 53 -10.52 -10.19 -2.81
CA ASP A 53 -11.64 -9.82 -1.94
C ASP A 53 -12.74 -9.05 -2.71
N LYS A 54 -13.93 -9.00 -2.11
CA LYS A 54 -15.08 -8.22 -2.59
C LYS A 54 -15.66 -7.38 -1.44
N PRO A 55 -15.47 -6.04 -1.43
CA PRO A 55 -14.62 -5.26 -2.33
C PRO A 55 -13.13 -5.56 -2.14
N PRO A 56 -12.28 -5.33 -3.17
CA PRO A 56 -10.85 -5.61 -3.06
C PRO A 56 -10.12 -4.61 -2.16
N GLY A 57 -10.70 -3.43 -1.90
CA GLY A 57 -10.15 -2.40 -1.02
C GLY A 57 -11.00 -2.21 0.24
N GLN A 58 -10.36 -2.04 1.39
CA GLN A 58 -10.97 -1.83 2.70
C GLN A 58 -10.25 -0.67 3.42
N PHE A 59 -11.04 0.20 4.05
CA PHE A 59 -10.58 1.28 4.93
C PHE A 59 -10.99 0.91 6.37
N PHE A 60 -10.13 1.22 7.35
CA PHE A 60 -10.35 0.89 8.76
C PHE A 60 -10.42 2.15 9.62
#